data_AF-A0A151TRP0-F1
#
_entry.id   AF-A0A151TRP0-F1
#
_cell.length_a   1.000
_cell.length_b   1.000
_cell.length_c   1.000
_cell.angle_alpha   90.00
_cell.angle_beta   90.00
_cell.angle_gamma   90.00
#
_symmetry.space_group_name_H-M   'P 1'
#
loop_
_entity.id
_entity.type
_entity.pdbx_description
1 polymer ?
#
loop_
_entity_poly.entity_id
_entity_poly.type
_entity_poly.pdbx_seq_one_letter_code
_entity_poly.pdbx_strand_id
1 'polypeptide(L)'
;MQNKRVVAYASRQLKIHERNYPTHDLELAVVVFALKIWRHYLYGARFSVFSDHMSLRYLFDQKELNMRRRRWMEFLKDYDFQLMYHSGKANVAADALSRKSIHMSSMMMKELELVEEFIDLNLCVELAQDHISCGMITITNEFLMQVGLE
;
A
#
# COMPACT_ATOMS: atom_id res chain seq x y z
N MET A 1 -11.61 4.84 16.60
CA MET A 1 -10.73 5.54 17.57
C MET A 1 -11.46 5.59 18.89
N GLN A 2 -10.73 5.47 20.01
CA GLN A 2 -11.28 5.62 21.35
C GLN A 2 -10.46 6.68 22.06
N ASN A 3 -11.11 7.70 22.65
CA ASN A 3 -10.44 8.82 23.31
C ASN A 3 -9.35 9.49 22.43
N LYS A 4 -9.66 9.72 21.15
CA LYS A 4 -8.75 10.27 20.12
C LYS A 4 -7.48 9.45 19.85
N ARG A 5 -7.42 8.19 20.32
CA ARG A 5 -6.34 7.26 20.02
C ARG A 5 -6.80 6.17 19.07
N VAL A 6 -5.88 5.71 18.23
CA VAL A 6 -6.14 4.56 17.36
C VAL A 6 -6.08 3.29 18.19
N VAL A 7 -7.07 2.41 17.99
CA VAL A 7 -7.14 1.10 18.65
C VAL A 7 -6.42 0.06 17.79
N ALA A 8 -6.74 0.04 16.49
CA ALA A 8 -6.11 -0.86 15.54
C ALA A 8 -6.25 -0.32 14.11
N TYR A 9 -5.40 -0.86 13.22
CA TYR A 9 -5.43 -0.63 11.78
C TYR A 9 -5.72 -1.93 11.05
N ALA A 10 -6.41 -1.85 9.92
CA ALA A 10 -6.61 -2.98 9.02
C ALA A 10 -6.62 -2.49 7.57
N SER A 11 -6.05 -3.30 6.68
CA SER A 11 -6.11 -3.08 5.23
C SER A 11 -6.16 -4.42 4.51
N ARG A 12 -6.65 -4.41 3.27
CA ARG A 12 -6.57 -5.57 2.38
C ARG A 12 -6.43 -5.12 0.93
N GLN A 13 -5.86 -5.99 0.10
CA GLN A 13 -5.90 -5.80 -1.34
C GLN A 13 -7.29 -6.11 -1.90
N LEU A 14 -7.64 -5.46 -3.01
CA LEU A 14 -8.84 -5.76 -3.78
C LEU A 14 -8.70 -7.14 -4.43
N LYS A 15 -9.77 -7.94 -4.34
CA LYS A 15 -9.87 -9.20 -5.08
C LYS A 15 -9.97 -8.91 -6.57
N ILE A 16 -9.59 -9.89 -7.40
CA ILE A 16 -9.57 -9.76 -8.86
C ILE A 16 -10.91 -9.23 -9.41
N HIS A 17 -12.04 -9.75 -8.91
CA HIS A 17 -13.37 -9.31 -9.35
C HIS A 17 -13.80 -7.95 -8.78
N GLU A 18 -13.22 -7.51 -7.67
CA GLU A 18 -13.50 -6.19 -7.08
C GLU A 18 -12.81 -5.08 -7.85
N ARG A 19 -11.71 -5.37 -8.58
CA ARG A 19 -10.99 -4.37 -9.40
C ARG A 19 -11.87 -3.72 -10.46
N ASN A 20 -12.91 -4.41 -10.92
CA ASN A 20 -13.85 -3.92 -11.92
C ASN A 20 -15.02 -3.14 -11.31
N TYR A 21 -15.05 -2.95 -10.00
CA TYR A 21 -16.13 -2.23 -9.34
C TYR A 21 -15.93 -0.72 -9.51
N PRO A 22 -17.03 0.03 -9.70
CA PRO A 22 -16.92 1.49 -9.70
C PRO A 22 -16.49 1.98 -8.31
N THR A 23 -15.86 3.15 -8.25
CA THR A 23 -15.27 3.70 -7.01
C THR A 23 -16.22 3.67 -5.83
N HIS A 24 -17.48 4.08 -6.01
CA HIS A 24 -18.46 4.07 -4.92
C HIS A 24 -18.78 2.66 -4.37
N ASP A 25 -18.70 1.62 -5.19
CA ASP A 25 -18.84 0.24 -4.73
C ASP A 25 -17.59 -0.24 -3.99
N LEU A 26 -16.41 0.23 -4.38
CA LEU A 26 -15.16 -0.05 -3.67
C LEU A 26 -15.17 0.59 -2.28
N GLU A 27 -15.56 1.85 -2.19
CA GLU A 27 -15.69 2.56 -0.91
C GLU A 27 -16.66 1.83 0.04
N LEU A 28 -17.81 1.41 -0.49
CA LEU A 28 -18.78 0.61 0.27
C LEU A 28 -18.21 -0.75 0.70
N ALA A 29 -17.46 -1.42 -0.19
CA ALA A 29 -16.80 -2.68 0.12
C ALA A 29 -15.79 -2.53 1.28
N VAL A 30 -15.10 -1.40 1.36
CA VAL A 30 -14.17 -1.08 2.45
C VAL A 30 -14.91 -0.94 3.77
N VAL A 31 -16.06 -0.24 3.81
CA VAL A 31 -16.89 -0.13 5.02
C VAL A 31 -17.38 -1.51 5.48
N VAL A 32 -17.95 -2.29 4.57
CA VAL A 32 -18.42 -3.66 4.87
C VAL A 32 -17.29 -4.54 5.38
N PHE A 33 -16.09 -4.43 4.79
CA PHE A 33 -14.90 -5.14 5.24
C PHE A 33 -14.49 -4.76 6.67
N ALA A 34 -14.42 -3.46 6.97
CA ALA A 34 -14.07 -2.97 8.30
C ALA A 34 -15.05 -3.46 9.36
N LEU A 35 -16.36 -3.41 9.08
CA LEU A 35 -17.39 -3.89 10.00
C LEU A 35 -17.33 -5.40 10.23
N LYS A 36 -16.95 -6.18 9.22
CA LYS A 36 -16.75 -7.63 9.37
C LYS A 36 -15.58 -7.96 10.28
N ILE A 37 -14.44 -7.27 10.13
CA ILE A 37 -13.27 -7.49 10.99
C ILE A 37 -13.59 -7.08 12.42
N TRP A 38 -14.14 -5.88 12.60
CA TRP A 38 -14.34 -5.28 13.91
C TRP A 38 -15.71 -5.55 14.51
N ARG A 39 -16.43 -6.57 14.01
CA ARG A 39 -17.77 -6.94 14.49
C ARG A 39 -17.80 -7.12 16.01
N HIS A 40 -16.78 -7.75 16.57
CA HIS A 40 -16.68 -7.98 18.01
C HIS A 40 -16.56 -6.71 18.86
N TYR A 41 -16.11 -5.59 18.27
CA TYR A 41 -16.07 -4.28 18.95
C TYR A 41 -17.28 -3.40 18.64
N LEU A 42 -17.84 -3.51 17.43
CA LEU A 42 -18.81 -2.56 16.89
C LEU A 42 -20.26 -3.04 17.00
N TYR A 43 -20.48 -4.34 17.15
CA TYR A 43 -21.83 -4.88 17.19
C TYR A 43 -22.57 -4.45 18.47
N GLY A 44 -23.76 -3.87 18.31
CA GLY A 44 -24.56 -3.32 19.41
C GLY A 44 -24.06 -1.98 19.98
N ALA A 45 -22.95 -1.44 19.47
CA ALA A 45 -22.44 -0.13 19.85
C ALA A 45 -22.84 0.93 18.83
N ARG A 46 -23.03 2.17 19.29
CA ARG A 46 -23.23 3.33 18.42
C ARG A 46 -21.89 3.98 18.08
N PHE A 47 -21.57 4.12 16.81
CA PHE A 47 -20.28 4.67 16.37
C PHE A 47 -20.39 5.55 15.12
N SER A 48 -19.30 6.23 14.78
CA SER A 48 -19.20 7.06 13.59
C SER A 48 -18.17 6.48 12.62
N VAL A 49 -18.55 6.37 11.35
CA VAL A 49 -17.67 5.98 10.24
C VAL A 49 -17.27 7.25 9.50
N PHE A 50 -15.98 7.52 9.41
CA PHE A 50 -15.45 8.66 8.67
C PHE A 50 -14.96 8.21 7.29
N SER A 51 -15.39 8.91 6.24
CA SER A 51 -14.92 8.68 4.87
C SER A 51 -14.74 10.02 4.15
N ASP A 52 -13.76 10.07 3.25
CA ASP A 52 -13.49 11.18 2.33
C ASP A 52 -14.28 11.08 1.02
N HIS A 53 -15.15 10.07 0.89
CA HIS A 53 -15.96 9.89 -0.30
C HIS A 53 -17.41 10.35 -0.11
N MET A 54 -17.75 11.52 -0.67
CA MET A 54 -19.07 12.16 -0.53
C MET A 54 -20.24 11.29 -1.01
N SER A 55 -20.02 10.39 -1.98
CA SER A 55 -21.10 9.55 -2.52
C SER A 55 -21.69 8.59 -1.49
N LEU A 56 -20.92 8.22 -0.45
CA LEU A 56 -21.42 7.35 0.60
C LEU A 56 -22.51 8.04 1.44
N ARG A 57 -22.59 9.39 1.43
CA ARG A 57 -23.64 10.14 2.13
C ARG A 57 -25.04 9.74 1.64
N TYR A 58 -25.17 9.44 0.35
CA TYR A 58 -26.44 9.07 -0.28
C TYR A 58 -26.61 7.55 -0.41
N LEU A 59 -25.77 6.76 0.27
CA LEU A 59 -25.79 5.31 0.19
C LEU A 59 -27.16 4.72 0.55
N PHE A 60 -27.85 5.33 1.51
CA PHE A 60 -29.16 4.87 2.01
C PHE A 60 -30.35 5.41 1.20
N ASP A 61 -30.16 6.43 0.36
CA ASP A 61 -31.24 7.11 -0.35
C ASP A 61 -31.48 6.55 -1.77
N GLN A 62 -30.58 5.69 -2.26
CA GLN A 62 -30.70 5.12 -3.61
C GLN A 62 -31.83 4.09 -3.71
N LYS A 63 -32.85 4.38 -4.54
CA LYS A 63 -33.99 3.49 -4.82
C LYS A 63 -33.60 2.22 -5.60
N GLU A 64 -32.64 2.30 -6.52
CA GLU A 64 -32.24 1.17 -7.36
C GLU A 64 -30.87 0.64 -6.96
N LEU A 65 -30.89 -0.46 -6.21
CA LEU A 65 -29.69 -1.15 -5.77
C LEU A 65 -29.54 -2.47 -6.54
N ASN A 66 -28.35 -2.66 -7.13
CA ASN A 66 -27.91 -3.97 -7.63
C ASN A 66 -27.96 -5.01 -6.50
N MET A 67 -28.19 -6.30 -6.81
CA MET A 67 -28.30 -7.37 -5.80
C MET A 67 -27.13 -7.39 -4.80
N ARG A 68 -25.91 -7.09 -5.26
CA ARG A 68 -24.73 -6.98 -4.39
C ARG A 68 -24.89 -5.89 -3.33
N ARG A 69 -25.29 -4.68 -3.75
CA ARG A 69 -25.53 -3.56 -2.84
C ARG A 69 -26.64 -3.90 -1.87
N ARG A 70 -27.72 -4.53 -2.32
CA ARG A 70 -28.83 -4.95 -1.45
C ARG A 70 -28.35 -5.84 -0.30
N ARG A 71 -27.53 -6.86 -0.59
CA ARG A 71 -26.93 -7.73 0.44
C ARG A 71 -26.04 -6.96 1.43
N TRP A 72 -25.28 -5.98 0.94
CA TRP A 72 -24.47 -5.14 1.81
C TRP A 72 -25.33 -4.20 2.65
N MET A 73 -26.40 -3.64 2.11
CA MET A 73 -27.32 -2.79 2.85
C MET A 73 -28.05 -3.55 3.96
N GLU A 74 -28.49 -4.78 3.69
CA GLU A 74 -29.03 -5.66 4.73
C GLU A 74 -28.03 -5.87 5.86
N PHE A 75 -26.77 -6.19 5.52
CA PHE A 75 -25.71 -6.32 6.52
C PHE A 75 -25.43 -5.03 7.30
N LEU A 76 -25.50 -3.86 6.63
CA LEU A 76 -25.26 -2.57 7.28
C LEU A 76 -26.38 -2.18 8.24
N LYS A 77 -27.63 -2.61 7.99
CA LYS A 77 -28.77 -2.33 8.87
C LYS A 77 -28.61 -2.96 10.27
N ASP A 78 -27.79 -3.99 10.40
CA ASP A 78 -27.51 -4.62 11.69
C ASP A 78 -26.60 -3.77 12.60
N TYR A 79 -26.04 -2.66 12.09
CA TYR A 79 -25.13 -1.77 12.82
C TYR A 79 -25.74 -0.38 13.00
N ASP A 80 -25.64 0.17 14.22
CA ASP A 80 -26.02 1.56 14.50
C ASP A 80 -24.80 2.49 14.31
N PHE A 81 -24.68 3.06 13.12
CA PHE A 81 -23.61 4.00 12.82
C PHE A 81 -24.06 5.23 12.04
N GLN A 82 -23.34 6.33 12.26
CA GLN A 82 -23.45 7.52 11.42
C GLN A 82 -22.27 7.62 10.48
N LEU A 83 -22.55 7.85 9.21
CA LEU A 83 -21.54 8.16 8.23
C LEU A 83 -21.25 9.67 8.23
N MET A 84 -20.00 10.02 8.48
CA MET A 84 -19.52 11.40 8.51
C MET A 84 -18.49 11.63 7.40
N TYR A 85 -18.68 12.71 6.65
CA TYR A 85 -17.67 13.13 5.70
C TYR A 85 -16.47 13.74 6.44
N HIS A 86 -15.26 13.34 6.02
CA HIS A 86 -14.02 13.91 6.51
C HIS A 86 -13.11 14.25 5.32
N SER A 87 -12.46 15.41 5.32
CA SER A 87 -11.60 15.78 4.19
C SER A 87 -10.45 14.78 4.03
N GLY A 88 -10.13 14.39 2.79
CA GLY A 88 -9.05 13.44 2.50
C GLY A 88 -7.68 13.86 3.06
N LYS A 89 -7.43 15.17 3.24
CA LYS A 89 -6.21 15.68 3.90
C LYS A 89 -6.06 15.24 5.35
N ALA A 90 -7.15 14.85 6.00
CA ALA A 90 -7.15 14.34 7.37
C ALA A 90 -7.36 12.81 7.42
N ASN A 91 -7.53 12.16 6.27
CA ASN A 91 -7.63 10.71 6.13
C ASN A 91 -6.27 10.03 5.82
N VAL A 92 -5.17 10.68 6.22
CA VAL A 92 -3.79 10.29 5.86
C VAL A 92 -3.46 8.85 6.25
N ALA A 93 -3.94 8.38 7.41
CA ALA A 93 -3.64 7.03 7.89
C ALA A 93 -4.30 5.95 7.02
N ALA A 94 -5.56 6.12 6.64
CA ALA A 94 -6.25 5.17 5.76
C ALA A 94 -5.66 5.19 4.35
N ASP A 95 -5.32 6.39 3.88
CA ASP A 95 -4.73 6.64 2.57
C ASP A 95 -3.32 6.03 2.42
N ALA A 96 -2.47 6.16 3.44
CA ALA A 96 -1.16 5.52 3.46
C ALA A 96 -1.28 3.97 3.39
N LEU A 97 -2.28 3.40 4.06
CA LEU A 97 -2.52 1.96 4.06
C LEU A 97 -3.08 1.44 2.73
N SER A 98 -3.85 2.25 1.99
CA SER A 98 -4.43 1.86 0.71
C SER A 98 -3.42 1.93 -0.45
N ARG A 99 -2.45 2.85 -0.39
CA ARG A 99 -1.49 3.11 -1.48
C ARG A 99 -0.24 2.22 -1.51
N LYS A 100 -0.09 1.25 -0.58
CA LYS A 100 1.15 0.47 -0.42
C LYS A 100 1.63 -0.26 -1.69
N SER A 101 0.75 -0.68 -2.59
CA SER A 101 1.16 -1.36 -3.83
C SER A 101 1.89 -0.45 -4.81
N ILE A 102 1.53 0.83 -4.88
CA ILE A 102 2.18 1.81 -5.78
C ILE A 102 3.65 1.99 -5.37
N HIS A 103 3.91 2.02 -4.05
CA HIS A 103 5.25 2.17 -3.51
C HIS A 103 6.14 0.94 -3.80
N MET A 104 5.58 -0.28 -3.78
CA MET A 104 6.33 -1.48 -4.13
C MET A 104 6.71 -1.50 -5.61
N SER A 105 5.79 -1.13 -6.50
CA SER A 105 6.07 -1.03 -7.94
C SER A 105 7.15 0.02 -8.24
N SER A 106 7.13 1.18 -7.58
CA SER A 106 8.18 2.19 -7.76
C SER A 106 9.55 1.73 -7.22
N MET A 107 9.57 0.92 -6.15
CA MET A 107 10.81 0.35 -5.64
C MET A 107 11.39 -0.70 -6.60
N MET A 108 10.56 -1.57 -7.17
CA MET A 108 11.00 -2.55 -8.17
C MET A 108 11.54 -1.89 -9.44
N MET A 109 10.93 -0.77 -9.88
CA MET A 109 11.45 -0.02 -11.04
C MET A 109 12.83 0.58 -10.76
N LYS A 110 13.05 1.15 -9.57
CA LYS A 110 14.37 1.63 -9.15
C LYS A 110 15.41 0.52 -9.04
N GLU A 111 15.01 -0.66 -8.58
CA GLU A 111 15.89 -1.82 -8.51
C GLU A 111 16.35 -2.26 -9.90
N LEU A 112 15.43 -2.32 -10.87
CA LEU A 112 15.77 -2.62 -12.27
C LEU A 112 16.70 -1.57 -12.88
N GLU A 113 16.44 -0.29 -12.65
CA GLU A 113 17.28 0.82 -13.12
C GLU A 113 18.71 0.71 -12.55
N LEU A 114 18.85 0.42 -11.26
CA LEU A 114 20.17 0.19 -10.63
C LEU A 114 20.88 -1.05 -11.17
N VAL A 115 20.14 -2.11 -11.53
CA VAL A 115 20.73 -3.32 -12.14
C VAL A 115 21.22 -3.04 -13.55
N GLU A 116 20.48 -2.26 -14.35
CA GLU A 116 20.94 -1.82 -15.67
C GLU A 116 22.20 -0.95 -15.56
N GLU A 117 22.20 0.04 -14.66
CA GLU A 117 23.39 0.86 -14.38
C GLU A 117 24.59 0.02 -13.93
N PHE A 118 24.36 -1.04 -13.14
CA PHE A 118 25.41 -1.94 -12.68
C PHE A 118 25.97 -2.84 -13.80
N ILE A 119 25.12 -3.28 -14.74
CA ILE A 119 25.55 -4.06 -15.92
C ILE A 119 26.39 -3.17 -16.85
N ASP A 120 25.99 -1.91 -17.03
CA ASP A 120 26.73 -0.92 -17.82
C ASP A 120 27.99 -0.43 -17.10
N LEU A 121 28.12 -0.70 -15.81
CA LEU A 121 29.34 -0.51 -15.05
C LEU A 121 30.38 -1.52 -15.53
N ASN A 122 31.02 -1.20 -16.66
CA ASN A 122 32.14 -1.95 -17.21
C ASN A 122 33.34 -1.80 -16.25
N LEU A 123 33.31 -2.58 -15.18
CA LEU A 123 34.37 -2.71 -14.19
C LEU A 123 35.55 -3.39 -14.89
N CYS A 124 36.29 -2.62 -15.70
CA CYS A 124 37.56 -3.04 -16.25
C CYS A 124 38.46 -3.41 -15.07
N VAL A 125 38.69 -4.70 -14.90
CA VAL A 125 39.64 -5.22 -13.94
C VAL A 125 40.98 -5.37 -14.66
N GLU A 126 41.91 -4.47 -14.35
CA GLU A 126 43.28 -4.55 -14.81
C GLU A 126 44.16 -5.05 -13.66
N LEU A 127 44.83 -6.17 -13.91
CA LEU A 127 45.83 -6.75 -13.01
C LEU A 127 47.21 -6.38 -13.54
N ALA A 128 47.93 -5.56 -12.78
CA ALA A 128 49.33 -5.27 -12.98
C ALA A 128 50.17 -5.90 -11.85
N GLN A 129 51.50 -5.94 -12.03
CA GLN A 129 52.41 -6.57 -11.07
C GLN A 129 52.40 -5.90 -9.69
N ASP A 130 52.02 -4.62 -9.63
CA ASP A 130 52.09 -3.77 -8.43
C ASP A 130 50.72 -3.26 -7.97
N HIS A 131 49.67 -3.41 -8.79
CA HIS A 131 48.34 -2.91 -8.48
C HIS A 131 47.22 -3.67 -9.18
N ILE A 132 46.03 -3.65 -8.57
CA ILE A 132 44.78 -4.12 -9.15
C ILE A 132 43.88 -2.89 -9.33
N SER A 133 43.49 -2.59 -10.56
CA SER A 133 42.52 -1.56 -10.87
C SER A 133 41.17 -2.20 -11.18
N CYS A 134 40.10 -1.67 -10.60
CA CYS A 134 38.73 -2.05 -10.88
C CYS A 134 37.94 -0.76 -11.16
N GLY A 135 37.77 -0.43 -12.44
CA GLY A 135 37.28 0.89 -12.86
C GLY A 135 38.18 2.03 -12.35
N MET A 136 37.64 2.95 -11.56
CA MET A 136 38.39 4.07 -10.97
C MET A 136 39.04 3.74 -9.62
N ILE A 137 38.85 2.53 -9.10
CA ILE A 137 39.39 2.10 -7.81
C ILE A 137 40.70 1.35 -8.06
N THR A 138 41.82 1.88 -7.58
CA THR A 138 43.12 1.23 -7.64
C THR A 138 43.54 0.74 -6.25
N ILE A 139 43.88 -0.54 -6.15
CA ILE A 139 44.37 -1.19 -4.95
C ILE A 139 45.85 -1.50 -5.15
N THR A 140 46.72 -0.87 -4.35
CA THR A 140 48.16 -1.14 -4.32
C THR A 140 48.54 -1.88 -3.04
N ASN A 141 49.43 -2.86 -3.14
CA ASN A 141 49.96 -3.58 -1.98
C ASN A 141 51.35 -4.16 -2.31
N GLU A 142 52.33 -3.99 -1.41
CA GLU A 142 53.69 -4.53 -1.57
C GLU A 142 53.70 -6.06 -1.74
N PHE A 143 52.69 -6.77 -1.24
CA PHE A 143 52.54 -8.21 -1.44
C PHE A 143 52.23 -8.59 -2.89
N LEU A 144 51.60 -7.70 -3.68
CA LEU A 144 51.27 -7.98 -5.10
C LEU A 144 52.54 -8.16 -5.93
N MET A 145 53.60 -7.42 -5.61
CA MET A 145 54.92 -7.54 -6.23
C MET A 145 55.57 -8.92 -5.99
N GLN A 146 55.24 -9.60 -4.89
CA GLN A 146 55.77 -10.93 -4.55
C GLN A 146 55.03 -12.08 -5.26
N VAL A 147 53.83 -11.81 -5.79
CA VAL A 147 52.94 -12.82 -6.40
C VAL A 147 52.95 -12.73 -7.95
N GLY A 148 53.82 -11.90 -8.53
CA GLY A 148 53.93 -11.71 -9.99
C GLY A 148 53.89 -13.03 -10.77
N LEU A 149 52.85 -13.18 -11.59
CA LEU A 149 52.61 -14.33 -12.48
C LEU A 149 53.73 -14.46 -13.52
N GLU A 150 54.34 -15.65 -13.62
CA GLU A 150 55.05 -16.11 -14.83
C GLU A 150 54.10 -16.24 -16.02
#